data_AF-A0A2S9I0Z0-F1
#
_entry.id   AF-A0A2S9I0Z0-F1
#
_cell.length_a   1.000
_cell.length_b   1.000
_cell.length_c   1.000
_cell.angle_alpha   90.00
_cell.angle_beta   90.00
_cell.angle_gamma   90.00
#
_symmetry.space_group_name_H-M   'P 1'
#
loop_
_entity.id
_entity.type
_entity.pdbx_description
1 polymer ?
#
loop_
_entity_poly.entity_id
_entity_poly.type
_entity_poly.pdbx_seq_one_letter_code
_entity_poly.pdbx_strand_id
1 'polypeptide(L)'
;MKYFTKDWYKEMQISGFVKFIESIEEWEEMEKEYKQSLKEELLKFLPESLHPYIHNNTINSECPLDKLKKFLLEWNEDYEKRITHLDQSYIEHFNFIKKNLPSNVIQLHEFSLHDSDVLSAERTSKDTLTIFLDCSGTFSDFDKLQVTFTGVTKCSMPENFEGAWWLYHEIELTEDGFELGVLFDCPFKEVIICAEDVQIEKG
;
A
#
# COMPACT_ATOMS: atom_id res chain seq x y z
N MET A 1 -1.83 15.16 -5.08
CA MET A 1 -1.34 14.94 -3.69
C MET A 1 -1.19 13.43 -3.55
N LYS A 2 -0.14 12.89 -2.92
CA LYS A 2 -0.05 11.43 -2.71
C LYS A 2 -0.79 11.06 -1.42
N TYR A 3 -1.84 10.25 -1.52
CA TYR A 3 -2.64 9.81 -0.37
C TYR A 3 -2.02 8.54 0.23
N PHE A 4 -1.74 7.53 -0.59
CA PHE A 4 -1.23 6.24 -0.13
C PHE A 4 0.25 6.07 -0.43
N THR A 5 1.08 6.43 0.56
CA THR A 5 2.55 6.33 0.44
C THR A 5 3.09 5.03 1.03
N LYS A 6 4.34 4.72 0.73
CA LYS A 6 5.12 3.65 1.35
C LYS A 6 5.16 3.78 2.88
N ASP A 7 5.27 5.01 3.38
CA ASP A 7 5.29 5.27 4.81
C ASP A 7 3.92 5.05 5.45
N TRP A 8 2.86 5.45 4.77
CA TRP A 8 1.49 5.13 5.18
C TRP A 8 1.27 3.62 5.30
N TYR A 9 1.69 2.85 4.28
CA TYR A 9 1.54 1.39 4.31
C TYR A 9 2.33 0.76 5.46
N LYS A 10 3.55 1.24 5.72
CA LYS A 10 4.34 0.78 6.88
C LYS A 10 3.66 1.11 8.20
N GLU A 11 3.11 2.31 8.34
CA GLU A 11 2.35 2.70 9.54
C GLU A 11 1.11 1.82 9.72
N MET A 12 0.42 1.46 8.64
CA MET A 12 -0.70 0.52 8.64
C MET A 12 -0.29 -0.88 9.13
N GLN A 13 0.85 -1.39 8.68
CA GLN A 13 1.39 -2.66 9.18
C GLN A 13 1.68 -2.57 10.69
N ILE A 14 2.20 -1.44 11.18
CA ILE A 14 2.39 -1.22 12.62
C ILE A 14 1.05 -1.16 13.35
N SER A 15 0.00 -0.54 12.80
CA SER A 15 -1.34 -0.58 13.41
C SER A 15 -1.90 -2.01 13.51
N GLY A 16 -1.85 -2.77 12.42
CA GLY A 16 -2.27 -4.18 12.45
C GLY A 16 -1.50 -4.98 13.49
N PHE A 17 -0.19 -4.76 13.56
CA PHE A 17 0.69 -5.36 14.55
C PHE A 17 0.33 -4.97 15.99
N VAL A 18 0.10 -3.68 16.25
CA VAL A 18 -0.25 -3.16 17.58
C VAL A 18 -1.60 -3.70 18.05
N LYS A 19 -2.57 -3.85 17.15
CA LYS A 19 -3.87 -4.47 17.46
C LYS A 19 -3.74 -5.95 17.80
N PHE A 20 -2.77 -6.65 17.18
CA PHE A 20 -2.53 -8.07 17.41
C PHE A 20 -1.86 -8.34 18.76
N ILE A 21 -1.10 -7.39 19.32
CA ILE A 21 -0.49 -7.54 20.64
C ILE A 21 -1.52 -7.18 21.71
N GLU A 22 -2.37 -8.14 22.06
CA GLU A 22 -3.26 -8.08 23.21
C GLU A 22 -2.52 -8.39 24.51
N SER A 23 -1.34 -9.03 24.45
CA SER A 23 -0.53 -9.35 25.63
C SER A 23 1.00 -9.36 25.43
N ILE A 24 1.73 -9.35 26.56
CA ILE A 24 3.19 -9.52 26.56
C ILE A 24 3.57 -10.93 26.08
N GLU A 25 2.75 -11.94 26.36
CA GLU A 25 3.02 -13.31 25.91
C GLU A 25 3.03 -13.40 24.37
N GLU A 26 2.08 -12.77 23.69
CA GLU A 26 2.04 -12.72 22.22
C GLU A 26 3.27 -12.01 21.64
N TRP A 27 3.72 -10.93 22.30
CA TRP A 27 4.99 -10.31 21.93
C TRP A 27 6.15 -11.28 22.10
N GLU A 28 6.24 -12.02 23.20
CA GLU A 28 7.35 -12.95 23.46
C GLU A 28 7.42 -14.09 22.45
N GLU A 29 6.27 -14.63 22.04
CA GLU A 29 6.13 -15.73 21.09
C GLU A 29 6.62 -15.38 19.67
N MET A 30 6.62 -14.10 19.31
CA MET A 30 7.12 -13.70 18.00
C MET A 30 8.62 -13.98 17.83
N GLU A 31 9.00 -14.35 16.61
CA GLU A 31 10.38 -14.59 16.23
C GLU A 31 11.26 -13.34 16.42
N LYS A 32 12.46 -13.56 16.96
CA LYS A 32 13.42 -12.48 17.24
C LYS A 32 13.81 -11.70 15.98
N GLU A 33 13.93 -12.39 14.85
CA GLU A 33 14.29 -11.78 13.56
C GLU A 33 13.19 -10.85 13.06
N TYR A 34 11.93 -11.25 13.22
CA TYR A 34 10.77 -10.42 12.89
C TYR A 34 10.65 -9.18 13.80
N LYS A 35 10.90 -9.33 15.10
CA LYS A 35 11.00 -8.16 16.01
C LYS A 35 12.08 -7.18 15.58
N GLN A 36 13.22 -7.72 15.13
CA GLN A 36 14.36 -6.93 14.71
C GLN A 36 14.09 -6.21 13.38
N SER A 37 13.35 -6.82 12.46
CA SER A 37 12.96 -6.18 11.19
C SER A 37 11.95 -5.04 11.41
N LEU A 38 11.07 -5.15 12.41
CA LEU A 38 10.11 -4.11 12.77
C LEU A 38 10.72 -2.94 13.55
N LYS A 39 11.92 -3.09 14.12
CA LYS A 39 12.51 -2.12 15.05
C LYS A 39 12.57 -0.70 14.51
N GLU A 40 13.01 -0.53 13.26
CA GLU A 40 13.12 0.79 12.64
C GLU A 40 11.75 1.47 12.50
N GLU A 41 10.73 0.70 12.09
CA GLU A 41 9.37 1.23 11.92
C GLU A 41 8.68 1.50 13.25
N LEU A 42 8.89 0.65 14.26
CA LEU A 42 8.40 0.89 15.61
C LEU A 42 8.97 2.19 16.19
N LEU A 43 10.27 2.46 15.99
CA LEU A 43 10.89 3.71 16.42
C LEU A 43 10.39 4.92 15.60
N LYS A 44 10.05 4.70 14.33
CA LYS A 44 9.53 5.77 13.46
C LYS A 44 8.11 6.20 13.83
N PHE A 45 7.23 5.25 14.10
CA PHE A 45 5.79 5.50 14.22
C PHE A 45 5.28 5.54 15.65
N LEU A 46 5.86 4.75 16.56
CA LEU A 46 5.40 4.74 17.95
C LEU A 46 5.94 5.93 18.74
N PRO A 47 5.24 6.36 19.80
CA PRO A 47 5.66 7.48 20.63
C PRO A 47 7.08 7.33 21.19
N GLU A 48 7.81 8.45 21.28
CA GLU A 48 9.19 8.49 21.82
C GLU A 48 9.30 7.92 23.24
N SER A 49 8.22 7.97 24.02
CA SER A 49 8.15 7.37 25.36
C SER A 49 8.36 5.85 25.36
N LEU A 50 8.13 5.18 24.22
CA LEU A 50 8.36 3.74 24.04
C LEU A 50 9.75 3.40 23.50
N HIS A 51 10.48 4.38 22.95
CA HIS A 51 11.78 4.16 22.30
C HIS A 51 12.82 3.49 23.21
N PRO A 52 12.98 3.85 24.50
CA PRO A 52 13.94 3.18 25.38
C PRO A 52 13.70 1.67 25.46
N TYR A 53 12.44 1.23 25.52
CA TYR A 53 12.09 -0.19 25.61
C TYR A 53 12.30 -0.91 24.26
N ILE A 54 12.06 -0.23 23.15
CA ILE A 54 12.31 -0.76 21.80
C ILE A 54 13.82 -0.91 21.54
N HIS A 55 14.63 0.07 21.96
CA HIS A 55 16.08 0.02 21.82
C HIS A 55 16.69 -1.15 22.57
N ASN A 56 16.27 -1.33 23.83
CA ASN A 56 16.79 -2.34 24.73
C ASN A 56 16.14 -3.72 24.56
N ASN A 57 15.08 -3.81 23.72
CA ASN A 57 14.25 -5.01 23.59
C ASN A 57 13.66 -5.47 24.94
N THR A 58 13.23 -4.50 25.76
CA THR A 58 12.69 -4.70 27.12
C THR A 58 11.22 -4.31 27.25
N ILE A 59 10.52 -4.16 26.11
CA ILE A 59 9.10 -3.78 26.09
C ILE A 59 8.20 -4.76 26.87
N ASN A 60 8.62 -6.02 26.96
CA ASN A 60 7.96 -7.09 27.70
C ASN A 60 8.40 -7.23 29.17
N SER A 61 9.59 -6.74 29.53
CA SER A 61 10.19 -6.99 30.86
C SER A 61 10.24 -5.76 31.76
N GLU A 62 10.35 -4.56 31.19
CA GLU A 62 10.59 -3.31 31.93
C GLU A 62 9.47 -2.27 31.76
N CYS A 63 8.62 -2.41 30.72
CA CYS A 63 7.47 -1.53 30.55
C CYS A 63 6.28 -2.06 31.36
N PRO A 64 5.68 -1.27 32.27
CA PRO A 64 4.47 -1.70 32.97
C PRO A 64 3.35 -2.01 31.96
N LEU A 65 2.82 -3.24 31.99
CA LEU A 65 1.88 -3.74 30.99
C LEU A 65 0.67 -2.83 30.78
N ASP A 66 0.06 -2.35 31.87
CA ASP A 66 -1.11 -1.45 31.80
C ASP A 66 -0.76 -0.12 31.10
N LYS A 67 0.47 0.36 31.29
CA LYS A 67 0.97 1.59 30.67
C LYS A 67 1.23 1.37 29.18
N LEU A 68 1.84 0.24 28.81
CA LEU A 68 2.08 -0.15 27.42
C LEU A 68 0.77 -0.30 26.65
N LYS A 69 -0.16 -1.10 27.18
CA LYS A 69 -1.50 -1.32 26.60
C LYS A 69 -2.23 -0.01 26.36
N LYS A 70 -2.23 0.87 27.35
CA LYS A 70 -2.87 2.19 27.23
C LYS A 70 -2.24 3.03 26.10
N PHE A 71 -0.91 3.11 26.02
CA PHE A 71 -0.25 3.87 24.97
C PHE A 71 -0.52 3.32 23.57
N LEU A 72 -0.44 2.00 23.43
CA LEU A 72 -0.70 1.32 22.16
C LEU A 72 -2.15 1.53 21.69
N LEU A 73 -3.11 1.46 22.61
CA LEU A 73 -4.51 1.75 22.33
C LEU A 73 -4.72 3.20 21.90
N GLU A 74 -4.20 4.16 22.67
CA GLU A 74 -4.32 5.60 22.37
C GLU A 74 -3.67 5.95 21.02
N TRP A 75 -2.49 5.39 20.73
CA TRP A 75 -1.82 5.57 19.45
C TRP A 75 -2.64 4.97 18.30
N ASN A 76 -3.18 3.77 18.48
CA ASN A 76 -3.99 3.13 17.46
C ASN A 76 -5.31 3.88 17.21
N GLU A 77 -5.97 4.40 18.24
CA GLU A 77 -7.15 5.25 18.09
C GLU A 77 -6.86 6.56 17.34
N ASP A 78 -5.70 7.17 17.54
CA ASP A 78 -5.26 8.33 16.76
C ASP A 78 -5.00 7.95 15.29
N TYR A 79 -4.26 6.86 15.06
CA TYR A 79 -4.00 6.33 13.74
C TYR A 79 -5.30 6.07 12.96
N GLU A 80 -6.28 5.38 13.56
CA GLU A 80 -7.58 5.11 12.92
C GLU A 80 -8.30 6.39 12.50
N LYS A 81 -8.26 7.44 13.31
CA LYS A 81 -8.85 8.74 12.96
C LYS A 81 -8.13 9.38 11.77
N ARG A 82 -6.79 9.34 11.76
CA ARG A 82 -5.97 9.88 10.66
C ARG A 82 -6.25 9.14 9.36
N ILE A 83 -6.33 7.81 9.39
CA ILE A 83 -6.58 7.01 8.19
C ILE A 83 -8.02 7.14 7.70
N THR A 84 -9.01 7.15 8.60
CA THR A 84 -10.40 7.42 8.20
C THR A 84 -10.52 8.77 7.48
N HIS A 85 -9.81 9.79 7.96
CA HIS A 85 -9.79 11.10 7.30
C HIS A 85 -9.07 11.09 5.95
N LEU A 86 -7.95 10.37 5.85
CA LEU A 86 -7.18 10.21 4.62
C LEU A 86 -7.99 9.50 3.54
N ASP A 87 -8.60 8.36 3.89
CA ASP A 87 -9.45 7.56 3.01
C ASP A 87 -10.63 8.39 2.50
N GLN A 88 -11.32 9.10 3.40
CA GLN A 88 -12.41 9.99 3.02
C GLN A 88 -11.94 11.09 2.07
N SER A 89 -10.78 11.69 2.34
CA SER A 89 -10.21 12.74 1.49
C SER A 89 -9.85 12.21 0.09
N TYR A 90 -9.32 10.99 0.00
CA TYR A 90 -9.03 10.35 -1.28
C TYR A 90 -10.32 10.02 -2.04
N ILE A 91 -11.33 9.45 -1.38
CA ILE A 91 -12.62 9.12 -1.99
C ILE A 91 -13.31 10.38 -2.53
N GLU A 92 -13.32 11.47 -1.76
CA GLU A 92 -13.88 12.75 -2.19
C GLU A 92 -13.14 13.32 -3.40
N HIS A 93 -11.81 13.28 -3.37
CA HIS A 93 -10.97 13.71 -4.49
C HIS A 93 -11.21 12.88 -5.74
N PHE A 94 -11.15 11.55 -5.63
CA PHE A 94 -11.38 10.65 -6.75
C PHE A 94 -12.77 10.89 -7.35
N ASN A 95 -13.82 11.00 -6.54
CA ASN A 95 -15.17 11.30 -7.03
C ASN A 95 -15.26 12.67 -7.73
N PHE A 96 -14.49 13.66 -7.29
CA PHE A 96 -14.42 14.97 -7.94
C PHE A 96 -13.79 14.89 -9.34
N ILE A 97 -12.68 14.15 -9.49
CA ILE A 97 -11.98 14.00 -10.78
C ILE A 97 -12.62 12.95 -11.71
N LYS A 98 -13.34 11.96 -11.16
CA LYS A 98 -13.94 10.82 -11.86
C LYS A 98 -14.72 11.20 -13.10
N LYS A 99 -15.46 12.31 -13.07
CA LYS A 99 -16.26 12.81 -14.21
C LYS A 99 -15.43 13.21 -15.44
N ASN A 100 -14.13 13.43 -15.27
CA ASN A 100 -13.20 13.84 -16.33
C ASN A 100 -12.25 12.69 -16.73
N LEU A 101 -12.34 11.52 -16.10
CA LEU A 101 -11.51 10.37 -16.43
C LEU A 101 -12.20 9.50 -17.50
N PRO A 102 -11.43 8.86 -18.40
CA PRO A 102 -11.96 7.82 -19.28
C PRO A 102 -12.60 6.68 -18.48
N SER A 103 -13.63 6.04 -19.05
CA SER A 103 -14.36 4.96 -18.37
C SER A 103 -13.47 3.78 -17.96
N ASN A 104 -12.45 3.47 -18.75
CA ASN A 104 -11.53 2.38 -18.46
C ASN A 104 -10.59 2.71 -17.29
N VAL A 105 -10.19 3.98 -17.14
CA VAL A 105 -9.40 4.44 -15.99
C VAL A 105 -10.22 4.35 -14.71
N ILE A 106 -11.50 4.73 -14.78
CA ILE A 106 -12.44 4.56 -13.66
C ILE A 106 -12.58 3.07 -13.30
N GLN A 107 -12.74 2.22 -14.31
CA GLN A 107 -12.86 0.78 -14.10
C GLN A 107 -11.61 0.16 -13.47
N LEU A 108 -10.41 0.60 -13.90
CA LEU A 108 -9.14 0.18 -13.29
C LEU A 108 -9.11 0.51 -11.80
N HIS A 109 -9.55 1.72 -11.41
CA HIS A 109 -9.63 2.11 -10.01
C HIS A 109 -10.57 1.23 -9.19
N GLU A 110 -11.72 0.87 -9.77
CA GLU A 110 -12.78 0.12 -9.09
C GLU A 110 -12.45 -1.37 -8.89
N PHE A 111 -11.41 -1.90 -9.55
CA PHE A 111 -10.98 -3.27 -9.34
C PHE A 111 -10.22 -3.44 -8.01
N SER A 112 -10.51 -4.55 -7.34
CA SER A 112 -9.77 -4.99 -6.16
C SER A 112 -8.48 -5.70 -6.59
N LEU A 113 -7.48 -4.91 -6.99
CA LEU A 113 -6.17 -5.45 -7.41
C LEU A 113 -5.24 -5.79 -6.24
N HIS A 114 -5.61 -5.45 -5.00
CA HIS A 114 -4.85 -5.84 -3.80
C HIS A 114 -4.57 -7.35 -3.83
N ASP A 115 -3.31 -7.73 -3.62
CA ASP A 115 -2.77 -9.10 -3.70
C ASP A 115 -2.71 -9.72 -5.10
N SER A 116 -2.89 -8.95 -6.17
CA SER A 116 -2.61 -9.46 -7.54
C SER A 116 -1.10 -9.62 -7.75
N ASP A 117 -0.68 -10.75 -8.32
CA ASP A 117 0.71 -10.98 -8.71
C ASP A 117 0.99 -10.38 -10.09
N VAL A 118 2.07 -9.61 -10.20
CA VAL A 118 2.61 -9.18 -11.50
C VAL A 118 3.25 -10.38 -12.19
N LEU A 119 2.63 -10.82 -13.30
CA LEU A 119 3.18 -11.90 -14.13
C LEU A 119 4.28 -11.38 -15.05
N SER A 120 4.03 -10.26 -15.72
CA SER A 120 5.02 -9.58 -16.55
C SER A 120 4.60 -8.13 -16.80
N ALA A 121 5.59 -7.28 -17.13
CA ALA A 121 5.38 -5.92 -17.60
C ALA A 121 6.16 -5.72 -18.90
N GLU A 122 5.43 -5.57 -20.00
CA GLU A 122 5.97 -5.59 -21.35
C GLU A 122 5.80 -4.24 -22.03
N ARG A 123 6.90 -3.70 -22.55
CA ARG A 123 6.88 -2.46 -23.31
C ARG A 123 6.90 -2.77 -24.81
N THR A 124 5.73 -2.75 -25.44
CA THR A 124 5.57 -3.05 -26.88
C THR A 124 5.99 -1.88 -27.77
N SER A 125 5.97 -0.65 -27.26
CA SER A 125 6.47 0.55 -27.93
C SER A 125 6.95 1.62 -26.92
N LYS A 126 7.46 2.76 -27.42
CA LYS A 126 7.87 3.88 -26.57
C LYS A 126 6.72 4.47 -25.74
N ASP A 127 5.48 4.32 -26.19
CA ASP A 127 4.27 4.91 -25.62
C ASP A 127 3.23 3.86 -25.18
N THR A 128 3.54 2.57 -25.26
CA THR A 128 2.63 1.49 -24.85
C THR A 128 3.30 0.57 -23.84
N LEU A 129 2.62 0.32 -22.72
CA LEU A 129 3.02 -0.59 -21.65
C LEU A 129 1.86 -1.53 -21.35
N THR A 130 2.13 -2.84 -21.31
CA THR A 130 1.15 -3.84 -20.92
C THR A 130 1.61 -4.54 -19.65
N ILE A 131 0.73 -4.64 -18.66
CA ILE A 131 0.97 -5.38 -17.41
C ILE A 131 0.00 -6.56 -17.38
N PHE A 132 0.53 -7.74 -17.12
CA PHE A 132 -0.24 -8.96 -16.92
C PHE A 132 -0.27 -9.28 -15.43
N LEU A 133 -1.46 -9.53 -14.91
CA LEU A 133 -1.71 -9.82 -13.50
C LEU A 133 -2.41 -11.17 -13.36
N ASP A 134 -1.98 -11.94 -12.36
CA ASP A 134 -2.76 -13.03 -11.79
C ASP A 134 -3.57 -12.48 -10.62
N CYS A 135 -4.88 -12.54 -10.75
CA CYS A 135 -5.86 -12.04 -9.79
C CYS A 135 -6.59 -13.17 -9.05
N SER A 136 -6.19 -14.43 -9.24
CA SER A 136 -6.86 -15.61 -8.65
C SER A 136 -6.82 -15.63 -7.11
N GLY A 137 -5.87 -14.92 -6.51
CA GLY A 137 -5.77 -14.72 -5.05
C GLY A 137 -6.60 -13.56 -4.51
N THR A 138 -7.27 -12.79 -5.37
CA THR A 138 -7.96 -11.55 -5.00
C THR A 138 -9.47 -11.74 -4.81
N PHE A 139 -10.15 -10.68 -4.38
CA PHE A 139 -11.62 -10.62 -4.33
C PHE A 139 -12.28 -10.24 -5.66
N SER A 140 -11.53 -10.27 -6.78
CA SER A 140 -12.04 -9.94 -8.11
C SER A 140 -12.92 -11.04 -8.70
N ASP A 141 -13.73 -10.69 -9.70
CA ASP A 141 -14.60 -11.62 -10.45
C ASP A 141 -13.88 -12.29 -11.65
N PHE A 142 -12.56 -12.14 -11.74
CA PHE A 142 -11.70 -12.65 -12.79
C PHE A 142 -10.37 -13.15 -12.19
N ASP A 143 -9.76 -14.13 -12.85
CA ASP A 143 -8.48 -14.70 -12.42
C ASP A 143 -7.30 -14.04 -13.13
N LYS A 144 -7.52 -13.44 -14.30
CA LYS A 144 -6.46 -12.80 -15.08
C LYS A 144 -6.86 -11.42 -15.53
N LEU A 145 -5.89 -10.52 -15.50
CA LEU A 145 -6.08 -9.16 -15.97
C LEU A 145 -4.90 -8.75 -16.83
N GLN A 146 -5.19 -8.25 -18.03
CA GLN A 146 -4.25 -7.54 -18.87
C GLN A 146 -4.62 -6.05 -18.86
N VAL A 147 -3.65 -5.21 -18.51
CA VAL A 147 -3.80 -3.76 -18.43
C VAL A 147 -2.83 -3.12 -19.42
N THR A 148 -3.35 -2.57 -20.51
CA THR A 148 -2.55 -1.93 -21.57
C THR A 148 -2.70 -0.42 -21.50
N PHE A 149 -1.64 0.27 -21.09
CA PHE A 149 -1.56 1.73 -21.07
C PHE A 149 -1.09 2.25 -22.43
N THR A 150 -1.77 3.28 -22.95
CA THR A 150 -1.40 3.97 -24.20
C THR A 150 -1.09 5.44 -23.95
N GLY A 151 -0.25 6.03 -24.80
CA GLY A 151 0.21 7.41 -24.59
C GLY A 151 1.11 7.56 -23.35
N VAL A 152 1.87 6.52 -23.00
CA VAL A 152 2.72 6.51 -21.80
C VAL A 152 3.83 7.56 -21.92
N THR A 153 3.77 8.60 -21.09
CA THR A 153 4.77 9.68 -21.04
C THR A 153 5.80 9.47 -19.94
N LYS A 154 5.43 8.74 -18.87
CA LYS A 154 6.29 8.44 -17.73
C LYS A 154 5.95 7.07 -17.16
N CYS A 155 6.98 6.28 -16.87
CA CYS A 155 6.84 5.03 -16.14
C CYS A 155 8.09 4.82 -15.29
N SER A 156 7.92 4.62 -13.98
CA SER A 156 9.03 4.33 -13.05
C SER A 156 9.13 2.85 -12.66
N MET A 157 8.36 1.99 -13.33
CA MET A 157 8.37 0.55 -13.11
C MET A 157 9.71 -0.04 -13.59
N PRO A 158 10.42 -0.80 -12.74
CA PRO A 158 11.61 -1.56 -13.14
C PRO A 158 11.31 -2.66 -14.16
N GLU A 159 12.34 -3.12 -14.88
CA GLU A 159 12.21 -4.19 -15.90
C GLU A 159 11.93 -5.58 -15.29
N ASN A 160 12.42 -5.86 -14.08
CA ASN A 160 12.24 -7.16 -13.39
C ASN A 160 11.31 -6.98 -12.19
N PHE A 161 10.02 -6.97 -12.45
CA PHE A 161 8.98 -6.75 -11.43
C PHE A 161 8.01 -7.94 -11.30
N GLU A 162 8.36 -9.06 -11.94
CA GLU A 162 7.60 -10.30 -11.89
C GLU A 162 7.58 -10.86 -10.46
N GLY A 163 6.42 -11.36 -10.04
CA GLY A 163 6.17 -11.88 -8.70
C GLY A 163 5.94 -10.80 -7.63
N ALA A 164 5.93 -9.52 -8.00
CA ALA A 164 5.53 -8.46 -7.07
C ALA A 164 4.01 -8.44 -6.89
N TRP A 165 3.55 -8.29 -5.66
CA TRP A 165 2.16 -8.07 -5.31
C TRP A 165 1.78 -6.60 -5.44
N TRP A 166 0.63 -6.37 -6.05
CA TRP A 166 -0.03 -5.08 -6.07
C TRP A 166 -0.66 -4.82 -4.72
N LEU A 167 -0.15 -3.85 -3.96
CA LEU A 167 -0.65 -3.55 -2.62
C LEU A 167 -1.75 -2.51 -2.68
N TYR A 168 -1.46 -1.33 -3.23
CA TYR A 168 -2.42 -0.23 -3.29
C TYR A 168 -2.21 0.59 -4.55
N HIS A 169 -3.27 1.23 -5.03
CA HIS A 169 -3.18 2.23 -6.08
C HIS A 169 -4.03 3.46 -5.81
N GLU A 170 -3.60 4.57 -6.39
CA GLU A 170 -4.34 5.83 -6.46
C GLU A 170 -4.30 6.39 -7.87
N ILE A 171 -5.33 7.15 -8.24
CA ILE A 171 -5.42 7.81 -9.55
C ILE A 171 -5.53 9.32 -9.39
N GLU A 172 -4.78 10.05 -10.21
CA GLU A 172 -4.85 11.50 -10.34
C GLU A 172 -5.11 11.90 -11.81
N LEU A 173 -5.86 12.98 -12.01
CA LEU A 173 -6.09 13.56 -13.33
C LEU A 173 -4.89 14.43 -13.73
N THR A 174 -4.46 14.33 -14.99
CA THR A 174 -3.38 15.15 -15.54
C THR A 174 -3.87 15.92 -16.78
N GLU A 175 -3.06 16.82 -17.32
CA GLU A 175 -3.44 17.61 -18.51
C GLU A 175 -3.72 16.73 -19.74
N ASP A 176 -2.93 15.65 -19.92
CA ASP A 176 -2.94 14.78 -21.11
C ASP A 176 -3.51 13.37 -20.83
N GLY A 177 -4.14 13.15 -19.68
CA GLY A 177 -4.64 11.82 -19.28
C GLY A 177 -4.67 11.64 -17.77
N PHE A 178 -4.01 10.61 -17.25
CA PHE A 178 -4.00 10.29 -15.82
C PHE A 178 -2.62 9.84 -15.32
N GLU A 179 -2.42 9.96 -14.01
CA GLU A 179 -1.31 9.37 -13.27
C GLU A 179 -1.87 8.23 -12.40
N LEU A 180 -1.31 7.03 -12.54
CA LEU A 180 -1.51 5.90 -11.65
C LEU A 180 -0.31 5.79 -10.71
N GLY A 181 -0.55 5.97 -9.42
CA GLY A 181 0.39 5.62 -8.37
C GLY A 181 0.11 4.21 -7.87
N VAL A 182 1.11 3.34 -7.82
CA VAL A 182 0.98 1.96 -7.30
C VAL A 182 2.08 1.69 -6.27
N LEU A 183 1.72 1.08 -5.15
CA LEU A 183 2.67 0.50 -4.21
C LEU A 183 2.73 -1.01 -4.43
N PHE A 184 3.93 -1.53 -4.56
CA PHE A 184 4.19 -2.96 -4.67
C PHE A 184 5.05 -3.47 -3.51
N ASP A 185 4.98 -4.77 -3.22
CA ASP A 185 5.64 -5.41 -2.06
C ASP A 185 7.13 -5.77 -2.31
N CYS A 186 7.48 -6.27 -3.49
CA CYS A 186 8.78 -6.88 -3.78
C CYS A 186 9.24 -6.61 -5.22
N PRO A 187 10.12 -5.63 -5.46
CA PRO A 187 10.74 -4.75 -4.46
C PRO A 187 9.72 -3.76 -3.88
N PHE A 188 9.83 -3.50 -2.57
CA PHE A 188 8.90 -2.59 -1.86
C PHE A 188 9.03 -1.14 -2.35
N LYS A 189 8.23 -0.76 -3.35
CA LYS A 189 8.46 0.44 -4.17
C LYS A 189 7.16 1.07 -4.65
N GLU A 190 7.13 2.40 -4.59
CA GLU A 190 6.13 3.22 -5.26
C GLU A 190 6.49 3.37 -6.74
N VAL A 191 5.54 3.04 -7.61
CA VAL A 191 5.63 3.17 -9.05
C VAL A 191 4.62 4.20 -9.53
N ILE A 192 5.02 4.99 -10.52
CA ILE A 192 4.18 5.98 -11.18
C ILE A 192 4.11 5.63 -12.66
N ILE A 193 2.90 5.59 -13.20
CA ILE A 193 2.61 5.45 -14.63
C ILE A 193 1.75 6.65 -15.05
N CYS A 194 2.23 7.49 -15.96
CA CYS A 194 1.44 8.54 -16.59
C CYS A 194 1.10 8.11 -18.01
N ALA A 195 -0.19 8.09 -18.35
CA ALA A 195 -0.72 7.61 -19.62
C ALA A 195 -1.94 8.42 -20.04
N GLU A 196 -2.26 8.39 -21.34
CA GLU A 196 -3.45 9.04 -21.90
C GLU A 196 -4.71 8.21 -21.60
N ASP A 197 -4.62 6.90 -21.81
CA ASP A 197 -5.74 5.96 -21.61
C ASP A 197 -5.22 4.57 -21.21
N VAL A 198 -6.16 3.71 -20.82
CA VAL A 198 -5.90 2.30 -20.48
C VAL A 198 -6.96 1.39 -21.11
N GLN A 199 -6.53 0.22 -21.55
CA GLN A 199 -7.38 -0.86 -22.00
C GLN A 199 -7.27 -2.02 -21.02
N ILE A 200 -8.42 -2.67 -20.79
CA ILE A 200 -8.58 -3.71 -19.78
C ILE A 200 -9.16 -4.94 -20.46
N GLU A 201 -8.47 -6.07 -20.34
CA GLU A 201 -8.94 -7.37 -20.79
C GLU A 201 -8.93 -8.35 -19.60
N LYS A 202 -10.10 -8.93 -19.30
CA LYS A 202 -10.30 -9.90 -18.22
C LYS A 202 -10.29 -11.32 -18.79
N GLY A 203 -9.68 -12.26 -18.08
CA GLY A 203 -9.63 -13.67 -18.46
C GLY A 203 -9.80 -14.64 -17.30
#